data_AF-A0A7J8JZQ3-F1
#
_entry.id   AF-A0A7J8JZQ3-F1
#
_cell.length_a   1.000
_cell.length_b   1.000
_cell.length_c   1.000
_cell.angle_alpha   90.00
_cell.angle_beta   90.00
_cell.angle_gamma   90.00
#
_symmetry.space_group_name_H-M   'P 1'
#
loop_
_entity.id
_entity.type
_entity.pdbx_description
1 polymer ?
#
loop_
_entity_poly.entity_id
_entity_poly.type
_entity_poly.pdbx_seq_one_letter_code
_entity_poly.pdbx_strand_id
1 'polypeptide(L)'
;MLSSIKCVLVGDSAVGKTSLLVRFTSETFPEAYKPTVYENTGVDVFMDGVQISLGLWDTAGNDAFKSIRPLSYQQADVVLMCYSVANHNSFLNLKNKWIGEIRSNLPCTPVLVVATQTDQREMGPHRASCISAIDGKRLAQDVRAKGYLECSALSNRGVQQVFECAVRTAVNQARRRNRRKLFSINECKIF
;
A
#
# COMPACT_ATOMS: atom_id res chain seq x y z
N MET A 1 15.02 -14.59 8.45
CA MET A 1 13.87 -13.66 8.41
C MET A 1 14.07 -12.75 7.20
N LEU A 2 13.03 -12.15 6.61
CA LEU A 2 13.27 -11.15 5.54
C LEU A 2 14.07 -10.00 6.14
N SER A 3 15.28 -9.76 5.63
CA SER A 3 16.13 -8.63 6.01
C SER A 3 15.77 -7.36 5.24
N SER A 4 15.09 -7.51 4.10
CA SER A 4 14.59 -6.42 3.29
C SER A 4 13.18 -6.71 2.80
N ILE A 5 12.38 -5.65 2.68
CA ILE A 5 11.00 -5.68 2.17
C ILE A 5 10.85 -4.57 1.14
N LYS A 6 10.29 -4.90 -0.03
CA LYS A 6 9.88 -3.93 -1.04
C LYS A 6 8.39 -3.65 -0.93
N CYS A 7 8.04 -2.41 -0.59
CA CYS A 7 6.68 -1.90 -0.54
C CYS A 7 6.43 -0.94 -1.71
N VAL A 8 5.39 -1.19 -2.51
CA VAL A 8 5.01 -0.33 -3.63
C VAL A 8 3.68 0.36 -3.34
N LEU A 9 3.61 1.68 -3.57
CA LEU A 9 2.39 2.46 -3.47
C LEU A 9 1.79 2.68 -4.85
N VAL A 10 0.50 2.41 -5.01
CA VAL A 10 -0.26 2.58 -6.26
C VAL A 10 -1.62 3.21 -5.98
N GLY A 11 -2.21 3.84 -6.98
CA GLY A 11 -3.46 4.58 -6.84
C GLY A 11 -3.46 5.83 -7.72
N ASP A 12 -4.61 6.48 -7.85
CA ASP A 12 -4.78 7.66 -8.71
C ASP A 12 -3.81 8.81 -8.37
N SER A 13 -3.66 9.75 -9.31
CA SER A 13 -2.93 11.00 -9.07
C SER A 13 -3.58 11.79 -7.93
N ALA A 14 -2.78 12.56 -7.20
CA ALA A 14 -3.21 13.43 -6.11
C ALA A 14 -3.94 12.76 -4.93
N VAL A 15 -3.96 11.43 -4.83
CA VAL A 15 -4.49 10.72 -3.64
C VAL A 15 -3.54 10.73 -2.45
N GLY A 16 -2.41 11.44 -2.49
CA GLY A 16 -1.51 11.59 -1.33
C GLY A 16 -0.55 10.42 -1.07
N LYS A 17 -0.20 9.62 -2.08
CA LYS A 17 0.84 8.56 -1.97
C LYS A 17 2.20 9.15 -1.56
N THR A 18 2.64 10.19 -2.26
CA THR A 18 3.89 10.91 -1.98
C THR A 18 3.85 11.60 -0.63
N SER A 19 2.75 12.27 -0.27
CA SER A 19 2.59 12.89 1.05
C SER A 19 2.65 11.86 2.18
N LEU A 20 2.08 10.67 1.98
CA LEU A 20 2.15 9.57 2.94
C LEU A 20 3.60 9.07 3.11
N LEU A 21 4.34 8.91 2.01
CA LEU A 21 5.75 8.52 2.05
C LEU A 21 6.62 9.56 2.73
N VAL A 22 6.56 10.81 2.29
CA VAL A 22 7.31 11.92 2.88
C VAL A 22 7.00 12.02 4.38
N ARG A 23 5.72 11.97 4.77
CA ARG A 23 5.38 12.04 6.20
C ARG A 23 5.99 10.90 6.99
N PHE A 24 6.04 9.70 6.43
CA PHE A 24 6.64 8.54 7.09
C PHE A 24 8.16 8.63 7.19
N THR A 25 8.84 9.16 6.16
CA THR A 25 10.31 9.14 6.09
C THR A 25 10.98 10.37 6.69
N SER A 26 10.33 11.54 6.64
CA SER A 26 10.92 12.81 7.11
C SER A 26 10.15 13.47 8.24
N GLU A 27 9.04 12.89 8.70
CA GLU A 27 8.13 13.48 9.70
C GLU A 27 7.60 14.88 9.31
N THR A 28 7.71 15.28 8.04
CA THR A 28 7.22 16.56 7.50
C THR A 28 6.07 16.36 6.52
N PHE A 29 5.35 17.44 6.19
CA PHE A 29 4.34 17.43 5.13
C PHE A 29 4.79 18.33 3.99
N PRO A 30 4.67 17.90 2.72
CA PRO A 30 5.10 18.71 1.59
C PRO A 30 4.21 19.96 1.44
N GLU A 31 4.84 21.14 1.41
CA GLU A 31 4.15 22.43 1.32
C GLU A 31 3.49 22.67 -0.05
N ALA A 32 4.00 22.05 -1.11
CA ALA A 32 3.50 22.20 -2.46
C ALA A 32 3.33 20.84 -3.16
N TYR A 33 2.25 20.70 -3.92
CA TYR A 33 2.03 19.53 -4.75
C TYR A 33 2.99 19.53 -5.96
N LYS A 34 3.79 18.47 -6.08
CA LYS A 34 4.59 18.18 -7.27
C LYS A 34 4.17 16.81 -7.82
N PRO A 35 3.75 16.71 -9.09
CA PRO A 35 3.38 15.43 -9.68
C PRO A 35 4.56 14.44 -9.69
N THR A 36 4.34 13.27 -9.11
CA THR A 36 5.36 12.22 -9.06
C THR A 36 5.46 11.49 -10.38
N VAL A 37 6.70 11.35 -10.86
CA VAL A 37 7.05 10.43 -11.96
C VAL A 37 7.41 9.07 -11.35
N TYR A 38 8.38 9.07 -10.44
CA TYR A 38 8.85 7.90 -9.70
C TYR A 38 9.79 8.34 -8.58
N GLU A 39 9.69 7.72 -7.40
CA GLU A 39 10.63 7.98 -6.29
C GLU A 39 10.87 6.70 -5.49
N ASN A 40 12.13 6.42 -5.17
CA ASN A 40 12.54 5.30 -4.33
C ASN A 40 13.25 5.81 -3.09
N THR A 41 12.79 5.35 -1.93
CA THR A 41 13.41 5.70 -0.64
C THR A 41 13.58 4.42 0.18
N GLY A 42 14.69 4.28 0.89
CA GLY A 42 14.91 3.21 1.85
C GLY A 42 14.92 3.77 3.26
N VAL A 43 14.25 3.09 4.19
CA VAL A 43 14.33 3.37 5.62
C VAL A 43 14.49 2.06 6.40
N ASP A 44 15.18 2.12 7.52
CA ASP A 44 15.24 0.98 8.43
C ASP A 44 14.11 1.06 9.44
N VAL A 45 13.38 -0.05 9.59
CA VAL A 45 12.29 -0.19 10.55
C VAL A 45 12.60 -1.34 11.50
N PHE A 46 12.17 -1.21 12.76
CA PHE A 46 12.31 -2.27 13.75
C PHE A 46 10.95 -2.91 14.01
N MET A 47 10.85 -4.21 13.79
CA MET A 47 9.64 -4.99 14.08
C MET A 47 10.01 -6.25 14.85
N ASP A 48 9.36 -6.46 15.99
CA ASP A 48 9.60 -7.59 16.91
C ASP A 48 11.10 -7.77 17.27
N GLY A 49 11.82 -6.65 17.46
CA GLY A 49 13.25 -6.64 17.80
C GLY A 49 14.21 -6.89 16.62
N VAL A 50 13.69 -6.99 15.39
CA VAL A 50 14.50 -7.21 14.19
C VAL A 50 14.48 -5.96 13.30
N GLN A 51 15.67 -5.52 12.90
CA GLN A 51 15.84 -4.46 11.90
C GLN A 51 15.52 -5.01 10.50
N ILE A 52 14.68 -4.30 9.76
CA ILE A 52 14.26 -4.64 8.40
C ILE A 52 14.50 -3.41 7.53
N SER A 53 15.21 -3.60 6.42
CA SER A 53 15.38 -2.55 5.42
C SER A 53 14.11 -2.47 4.55
N LEU A 54 13.30 -1.44 4.77
CA LEU A 54 12.07 -1.18 4.05
C LEU A 54 12.36 -0.23 2.88
N GLY A 55 12.35 -0.78 1.67
CA GLY A 55 12.37 0.02 0.47
C GLY A 55 10.95 0.39 0.03
N LEU A 56 10.77 1.66 -0.33
CA LEU A 56 9.50 2.30 -0.65
C LEU A 56 9.55 2.79 -2.10
N TRP A 57 8.58 2.33 -2.90
CA TRP A 57 8.44 2.71 -4.31
C TRP A 57 7.17 3.55 -4.47
N ASP A 58 7.35 4.85 -4.68
CA ASP A 58 6.27 5.75 -5.07
C ASP A 58 6.05 5.67 -6.59
N THR A 59 4.79 5.57 -7.00
CA THR A 59 4.44 5.46 -8.43
C THR A 59 3.51 6.58 -8.86
N ALA A 60 3.71 7.07 -10.09
CA ALA A 60 2.78 7.99 -10.71
C ALA A 60 1.39 7.36 -10.83
N GLY A 61 0.34 8.11 -10.49
CA GLY A 61 -1.05 7.65 -10.59
C GLY A 61 -1.71 7.93 -11.95
N ASN A 62 -1.04 8.69 -12.81
CA ASN A 62 -1.53 9.07 -14.14
C ASN A 62 -1.40 7.88 -15.12
N ASP A 63 -2.30 7.79 -16.08
CA ASP A 63 -2.27 6.81 -17.17
C ASP A 63 -1.14 7.03 -18.18
N ALA A 64 -0.58 8.24 -18.24
CA ALA A 64 0.63 8.51 -19.03
C ALA A 64 1.81 7.58 -18.66
N PHE A 65 1.85 7.07 -17.43
CA PHE A 65 2.91 6.19 -16.93
C PHE A 65 2.50 4.71 -16.84
N LYS A 66 1.31 4.34 -17.35
CA LYS A 66 0.75 2.99 -17.24
C LYS A 66 1.66 1.90 -17.82
N SER A 67 2.39 2.19 -18.91
CA SER A 67 3.28 1.22 -19.55
C SER A 67 4.58 0.99 -18.79
N ILE A 68 5.07 1.99 -18.02
CA ILE A 68 6.34 1.91 -17.30
C ILE A 68 6.19 1.54 -15.83
N ARG A 69 5.03 1.87 -15.22
CA ARG A 69 4.73 1.56 -13.81
C ARG A 69 4.91 0.08 -13.42
N PRO A 70 4.63 -0.92 -14.29
CA PRO A 70 4.94 -2.32 -14.02
C PRO A 70 6.41 -2.61 -13.67
N LEU A 71 7.36 -1.79 -14.13
CA LEU A 71 8.78 -1.95 -13.77
C LEU A 71 8.99 -1.75 -12.26
N SER A 72 8.21 -0.86 -11.63
CA SER A 72 8.24 -0.64 -10.18
C SER A 72 7.69 -1.84 -9.40
N TYR A 73 6.86 -2.70 -10.01
CA TYR A 73 6.24 -3.85 -9.34
C TYR A 73 7.16 -5.04 -9.15
N GLN A 74 8.24 -5.14 -9.94
CA GLN A 74 9.13 -6.30 -9.90
C GLN A 74 9.58 -6.60 -8.46
N GLN A 75 9.35 -7.85 -8.03
CA GLN A 75 9.71 -8.35 -6.71
C GLN A 75 9.06 -7.60 -5.51
N ALA A 76 7.92 -6.94 -5.71
CA ALA A 76 7.19 -6.34 -4.60
C ALA A 76 6.72 -7.41 -3.60
N ASP A 77 7.00 -7.18 -2.32
CA ASP A 77 6.59 -8.03 -1.20
C ASP A 77 5.19 -7.68 -0.69
N VAL A 78 4.81 -6.41 -0.82
CA VAL A 78 3.50 -5.87 -0.45
C VAL A 78 3.18 -4.64 -1.31
N VAL A 79 1.89 -4.44 -1.59
CA VAL A 79 1.39 -3.26 -2.31
C VAL A 79 0.40 -2.51 -1.44
N LEU A 80 0.57 -1.20 -1.31
CA LEU A 80 -0.41 -0.28 -0.76
C LEU A 80 -1.22 0.30 -1.91
N MET A 81 -2.51 -0.03 -1.95
CA MET A 81 -3.45 0.45 -2.96
C MET A 81 -4.26 1.60 -2.36
N CYS A 82 -3.90 2.82 -2.74
CA CYS A 82 -4.32 4.06 -2.09
C CYS A 82 -5.46 4.76 -2.84
N TYR A 83 -6.38 5.36 -2.11
CA TYR A 83 -7.39 6.30 -2.60
C TYR A 83 -7.59 7.44 -1.60
N SER A 84 -8.08 8.60 -2.04
CA SER A 84 -8.44 9.69 -1.13
C SER A 84 -9.89 9.56 -0.68
N VAL A 85 -10.15 9.73 0.63
CA VAL A 85 -11.53 9.74 1.15
C VAL A 85 -12.38 10.88 0.61
N ALA A 86 -11.77 11.91 0.04
CA ALA A 86 -12.46 13.05 -0.56
C ALA A 86 -12.72 12.86 -2.07
N ASN A 87 -12.20 11.79 -2.69
CA ASN A 87 -12.30 11.57 -4.14
C ASN A 87 -12.94 10.22 -4.47
N HIS A 88 -14.23 10.25 -4.80
CA HIS A 88 -15.04 9.08 -5.19
C HIS A 88 -14.49 8.33 -6.41
N ASN A 89 -13.99 9.04 -7.42
CA ASN A 89 -13.43 8.38 -8.60
C ASN A 89 -12.20 7.55 -8.22
N SER A 90 -11.34 8.06 -7.34
CA SER A 90 -10.19 7.30 -6.85
C SER A 90 -10.58 6.02 -6.10
N PHE A 91 -11.69 6.06 -5.37
CA PHE A 91 -12.25 4.88 -4.69
C PHE A 91 -12.80 3.84 -5.68
N LEU A 92 -13.59 4.27 -6.66
CA LEU A 92 -14.12 3.37 -7.70
C LEU A 92 -13.00 2.74 -8.54
N ASN A 93 -11.95 3.51 -8.85
CA ASN A 93 -10.79 3.05 -9.60
C ASN A 93 -10.01 1.94 -8.89
N LEU A 94 -10.13 1.77 -7.58
CA LEU A 94 -9.53 0.63 -6.88
C LEU A 94 -10.02 -0.71 -7.45
N LYS A 95 -11.33 -0.83 -7.65
CA LYS A 95 -11.98 -2.04 -8.17
C LYS A 95 -11.91 -2.11 -9.70
N ASN A 96 -12.09 -0.97 -10.38
CA ASN A 96 -12.23 -0.93 -11.83
C ASN A 96 -10.87 -0.94 -12.57
N LYS A 97 -9.79 -0.57 -11.90
CA LYS A 97 -8.47 -0.37 -12.53
C LYS A 97 -7.34 -0.99 -11.71
N TRP A 98 -7.12 -0.51 -10.49
CA TRP A 98 -5.87 -0.77 -9.76
C TRP A 98 -5.71 -2.23 -9.36
N ILE A 99 -6.76 -2.88 -8.84
CA ILE A 99 -6.65 -4.30 -8.49
C ILE A 99 -6.36 -5.18 -9.70
N GLY A 100 -6.95 -4.88 -10.86
CA GLY A 100 -6.68 -5.59 -12.10
C GLY A 100 -5.23 -5.43 -12.55
N GLU A 101 -4.72 -4.18 -12.57
CA GLU A 101 -3.33 -3.89 -12.90
C GLU A 101 -2.34 -4.59 -11.95
N ILE A 102 -2.59 -4.56 -10.64
CA ILE A 102 -1.77 -5.24 -9.64
C ILE A 102 -1.79 -6.74 -9.87
N ARG A 103 -2.96 -7.36 -10.07
CA ARG A 103 -3.08 -8.82 -10.17
C ARG A 103 -2.48 -9.37 -11.47
N SER A 104 -2.50 -8.62 -12.56
CA SER A 104 -1.83 -9.00 -13.81
C SER A 104 -0.30 -9.06 -13.67
N ASN A 105 0.29 -8.24 -12.81
CA ASN A 105 1.75 -8.18 -12.62
C ASN A 105 2.23 -8.92 -11.36
N LEU A 106 1.38 -9.01 -10.34
CA LEU A 106 1.66 -9.53 -9.00
C LEU A 106 0.50 -10.42 -8.50
N PRO A 107 0.30 -11.62 -9.09
CA PRO A 107 -0.88 -12.45 -8.80
C PRO A 107 -1.01 -12.86 -7.33
N CYS A 108 0.12 -13.07 -6.65
CA CYS A 108 0.20 -13.63 -5.29
C CYS A 108 0.74 -12.65 -4.25
N THR A 109 0.95 -11.39 -4.59
CA THR A 109 1.48 -10.38 -3.66
C THR A 109 0.33 -9.79 -2.84
N PRO A 110 0.47 -9.72 -1.50
CA PRO A 110 -0.56 -9.15 -0.65
C PRO A 110 -0.76 -7.66 -0.95
N VAL A 111 -2.02 -7.24 -0.93
CA VAL A 111 -2.44 -5.85 -1.15
C VAL A 111 -3.12 -5.36 0.12
N LEU A 112 -2.82 -4.14 0.55
CA LEU A 112 -3.55 -3.42 1.59
C LEU A 112 -4.27 -2.24 0.92
N VAL A 113 -5.55 -2.04 1.25
CA VAL A 113 -6.27 -0.83 0.83
C VAL A 113 -5.98 0.27 1.85
N VAL A 114 -5.59 1.45 1.37
CA VAL A 114 -5.27 2.60 2.23
C VAL A 114 -6.14 3.79 1.83
N ALA A 115 -6.98 4.24 2.75
CA ALA A 115 -7.74 5.49 2.61
C ALA A 115 -6.88 6.65 3.13
N THR A 116 -6.54 7.59 2.27
CA THR A 116 -5.70 8.74 2.59
C THR A 116 -6.55 10.00 2.78
N GLN A 117 -5.91 11.05 3.30
CA GLN A 117 -6.52 12.39 3.45
C GLN A 117 -7.74 12.39 4.39
N THR A 118 -7.72 11.56 5.44
CA THR A 118 -8.84 11.42 6.37
C THR A 118 -9.19 12.71 7.11
N ASP A 119 -8.25 13.65 7.20
CA ASP A 119 -8.47 15.02 7.67
C ASP A 119 -9.60 15.73 6.91
N GLN A 120 -9.80 15.44 5.62
CA GLN A 120 -10.91 16.00 4.83
C GLN A 120 -12.28 15.52 5.31
N ARG A 121 -12.35 14.29 5.84
CA ARG A 121 -13.58 13.74 6.44
C ARG A 121 -13.81 14.22 7.87
N GLU A 122 -12.77 14.70 8.54
CA GLU A 122 -12.86 15.22 9.90
C GLU A 122 -13.20 16.72 9.89
N MET A 123 -12.48 17.50 9.09
CA MET A 123 -12.44 18.96 9.12
C MET A 123 -12.75 19.64 7.77
N GLY A 124 -12.85 18.88 6.68
CA GLY A 124 -13.05 19.44 5.34
C GLY A 124 -14.47 19.99 5.11
N PRO A 125 -14.63 20.98 4.20
CA PRO A 125 -15.92 21.59 3.89
C PRO A 125 -16.93 20.59 3.30
N HIS A 126 -16.43 19.52 2.68
CA HIS A 126 -17.22 18.44 2.08
C HIS A 126 -17.13 17.13 2.87
N ARG A 127 -16.89 17.20 4.19
CA ARG A 127 -16.74 16.00 5.04
C ARG A 127 -17.90 15.01 4.96
N ALA A 128 -19.13 15.50 4.77
CA ALA A 128 -20.33 14.67 4.69
C ALA A 128 -20.41 13.81 3.42
N SER A 129 -19.69 14.19 2.35
CA SER A 129 -19.61 13.40 1.12
C SER A 129 -18.35 12.53 1.06
N CYS A 130 -17.48 12.55 2.07
CA CYS A 130 -16.30 11.70 2.04
C CYS A 130 -16.67 10.22 2.18
N ILE A 131 -15.90 9.35 1.52
CA ILE A 131 -16.07 7.90 1.59
C ILE A 131 -15.95 7.44 3.05
N SER A 132 -16.91 6.65 3.51
CA SER A 132 -16.94 6.14 4.88
C SER A 132 -15.93 5.01 5.10
N ALA A 133 -15.49 4.82 6.33
CA ALA A 133 -14.64 3.69 6.70
C ALA A 133 -15.35 2.33 6.47
N ILE A 134 -16.69 2.30 6.53
CA ILE A 134 -17.48 1.10 6.29
C ILE A 134 -17.39 0.69 4.82
N ASP A 135 -17.54 1.64 3.90
CA ASP A 135 -17.43 1.38 2.46
C ASP A 135 -16.01 1.01 2.07
N GLY A 136 -15.01 1.66 2.66
CA GLY A 136 -13.60 1.30 2.51
C GLY A 136 -13.30 -0.15 2.90
N LYS A 137 -13.81 -0.58 4.07
CA LYS A 137 -13.68 -1.97 4.54
C LYS A 137 -14.38 -2.96 3.62
N ARG A 138 -15.60 -2.65 3.17
CA ARG A 138 -16.35 -3.49 2.22
C ARG A 138 -15.59 -3.64 0.91
N LEU A 139 -15.09 -2.55 0.33
CA LEU A 139 -14.31 -2.61 -0.91
C LEU A 139 -13.02 -3.42 -0.71
N ALA A 140 -12.34 -3.29 0.43
CA ALA A 140 -11.14 -4.08 0.73
C ALA A 140 -11.43 -5.60 0.75
N GLN A 141 -12.62 -6.00 1.22
CA GLN A 141 -13.09 -7.38 1.16
C GLN A 141 -13.38 -7.82 -0.28
N ASP A 142 -14.12 -7.00 -1.04
CA ASP A 142 -14.45 -7.26 -2.46
C ASP A 142 -13.20 -7.55 -3.30
N VAL A 143 -12.15 -6.74 -3.13
CA VAL A 143 -10.89 -6.88 -3.89
C VAL A 143 -9.92 -7.89 -3.28
N ARG A 144 -10.34 -8.60 -2.22
CA ARG A 144 -9.56 -9.61 -1.47
C ARG A 144 -8.23 -9.05 -0.94
N ALA A 145 -8.24 -7.80 -0.49
CA ALA A 145 -7.09 -7.21 0.19
C ALA A 145 -6.84 -7.90 1.55
N LYS A 146 -5.62 -7.81 2.05
CA LYS A 146 -5.23 -8.35 3.37
C LYS A 146 -5.60 -7.45 4.54
N GLY A 147 -6.00 -6.21 4.26
CA GLY A 147 -6.37 -5.24 5.28
C GLY A 147 -6.86 -3.94 4.65
N TYR A 148 -7.50 -3.15 5.50
CA TYR A 148 -7.96 -1.80 5.23
C TYR A 148 -7.39 -0.89 6.32
N LEU A 149 -6.74 0.20 5.91
CA LEU A 149 -6.14 1.19 6.79
C LEU A 149 -6.58 2.58 6.36
N GLU A 150 -6.57 3.51 7.32
CA GLU A 150 -6.88 4.91 7.08
C GLU A 150 -5.76 5.78 7.65
N CYS A 151 -5.41 6.85 6.93
CA CYS A 151 -4.38 7.78 7.38
C CYS A 151 -4.61 9.21 6.87
N SER A 152 -4.05 10.16 7.62
CA SER A 152 -3.87 11.54 7.19
C SER A 152 -2.39 11.89 7.33
N ALA A 153 -1.73 12.09 6.19
CA ALA A 153 -0.36 12.61 6.17
C ALA A 153 -0.30 14.05 6.73
N LEU A 154 -1.37 14.83 6.59
CA LEU A 154 -1.42 16.20 7.11
C LEU A 154 -1.34 16.23 8.64
N SER A 155 -2.20 15.47 9.32
CA SER A 155 -2.26 15.40 10.79
C SER A 155 -1.33 14.34 11.39
N ASN A 156 -0.54 13.64 10.57
CA ASN A 156 0.29 12.49 10.94
C ASN A 156 -0.49 11.35 11.63
N ARG A 157 -1.78 11.22 11.34
CA ARG A 157 -2.63 10.16 11.91
C ARG A 157 -2.56 8.90 11.05
N GLY A 158 -2.31 7.74 11.65
CA GLY A 158 -2.37 6.45 10.96
C GLY A 158 -1.18 6.13 10.06
N VAL A 159 -0.24 7.06 9.88
CA VAL A 159 0.88 6.94 8.93
C VAL A 159 1.79 5.77 9.31
N GLN A 160 2.27 5.74 10.56
CA GLN A 160 3.12 4.65 11.04
C GLN A 160 2.41 3.29 10.97
N GLN A 161 1.12 3.24 11.32
CA GLN A 161 0.32 2.02 11.33
C GLN A 161 0.18 1.42 9.92
N VAL A 162 0.11 2.25 8.87
CA VAL A 162 0.08 1.77 7.48
C VAL A 162 1.34 0.97 7.15
N PHE A 163 2.52 1.52 7.44
CA PHE A 163 3.80 0.87 7.11
C PHE A 163 4.10 -0.32 8.02
N GLU A 164 3.77 -0.25 9.32
CA GLU A 164 3.85 -1.41 10.21
C GLU A 164 2.97 -2.56 9.73
N CYS A 165 1.74 -2.27 9.30
CA CYS A 165 0.86 -3.29 8.73
C CYS A 165 1.42 -3.87 7.43
N ALA A 166 2.04 -3.05 6.58
CA ALA A 166 2.68 -3.48 5.34
C ALA A 166 3.83 -4.46 5.61
N VAL A 167 4.75 -4.08 6.49
CA VAL A 167 5.91 -4.90 6.92
C VAL A 167 5.43 -6.22 7.51
N ARG A 168 4.49 -6.17 8.47
CA ARG A 168 3.92 -7.37 9.10
C ARG A 168 3.25 -8.29 8.08
N THR A 169 2.53 -7.71 7.11
CA THR A 169 1.86 -8.46 6.04
C THR A 169 2.86 -9.18 5.14
N ALA A 170 3.92 -8.48 4.72
CA ALA A 170 5.00 -9.05 3.90
C ALA A 170 5.74 -10.18 4.64
N VAL A 171 6.13 -9.97 5.90
CA VAL A 171 6.80 -10.99 6.73
C VAL A 171 5.93 -12.23 6.89
N ASN A 172 4.64 -12.06 7.19
CA ASN A 172 3.71 -13.18 7.32
C ASN A 172 3.51 -13.93 6.01
N GLN A 173 3.47 -13.23 4.88
CA GLN A 173 3.40 -13.86 3.56
C GLN A 173 4.64 -14.69 3.25
N ALA A 174 5.83 -14.17 3.53
CA ALA A 174 7.08 -14.90 3.33
C ALA A 174 7.19 -16.15 4.22
N ARG A 175 6.81 -16.04 5.50
CA ARG A 175 6.72 -17.20 6.42
C ARG A 175 5.79 -18.28 5.88
N ARG A 176 4.61 -17.91 5.35
CA ARG A 176 3.66 -18.85 4.74
C ARG A 176 4.22 -19.52 3.48
N ARG A 177 4.90 -18.77 2.60
CA ARG A 177 5.55 -19.31 1.41
C ARG A 177 6.64 -20.32 1.76
N ASN A 178 7.48 -20.03 2.76
CA ASN A 178 8.54 -20.93 3.21
C ASN A 178 7.99 -22.22 3.82
N ARG A 179 6.91 -22.14 4.63
CA ARG A 179 6.24 -23.34 5.16
C ARG A 179 5.69 -24.22 4.03
N ARG A 180 5.02 -23.65 3.03
CA ARG A 180 4.50 -24.42 1.88
C ARG A 180 5.59 -25.13 1.10
N LYS A 181 6.74 -24.47 0.87
CA LYS A 181 7.91 -25.10 0.22
C LYS A 181 8.43 -26.29 1.02
N LEU A 182 8.46 -26.18 2.35
CA LEU A 182 8.91 -27.29 3.21
C LEU A 182 7.97 -28.51 3.08
N PHE A 183 6.66 -28.29 3.07
CA PHE A 183 5.68 -29.37 2.92
C PHE A 183 5.64 -29.97 1.50
N SER A 184 5.99 -29.23 0.45
CA SER A 184 6.05 -29.78 -0.92
C SER A 184 7.26 -30.68 -1.18
N ILE A 185 8.30 -30.62 -0.32
CA ILE A 185 9.51 -31.44 -0.48
C ILE A 185 9.34 -32.83 0.17
N ASN A 186 8.51 -32.91 1.21
CA ASN A 186 8.28 -34.14 1.94
C ASN A 186 6.97 -34.79 1.49
N GLU A 187 6.96 -35.42 0.31
CA GLU A 187 5.87 -36.35 -0.01
C GLU A 187 5.89 -37.49 1.01
N CYS A 188 4.78 -37.62 1.75
CA CYS A 188 4.59 -38.73 2.66
C CYS A 188 4.38 -40.00 1.82
N LYS A 189 5.46 -40.78 1.64
CA LYS A 189 5.38 -42.10 1.02
C LYS A 189 4.91 -43.09 2.08
N ILE A 190 3.71 -43.62 1.88
CA ILE A 190 3.23 -44.79 2.63
C ILE A 190 3.82 -46.01 1.90
N PHE A 191 4.57 -46.84 2.62
CA PHE A 191 4.97 -48.18 2.17
C PHE A 191 3.91 -49.20 2.57
#